data_AF-A0A962H8Z7-F1
#
_entry.id   AF-A0A962H8Z7-F1
#
_cell.length_a   1.000
_cell.length_b   1.000
_cell.length_c   1.000
_cell.angle_alpha   90.00
_cell.angle_beta   90.00
_cell.angle_gamma   90.00
#
_symmetry.space_group_name_H-M   'P 1'
#
loop_
_entity.id
_entity.type
_entity.pdbx_description
1 polymer ?
#
loop_
_entity_poly.entity_id
_entity_poly.type
_entity_poly.pdbx_seq_one_letter_code
_entity_poly.pdbx_strand_id
1 'polypeptide(L)'
;MDQGLHRAIAARVAVSLLGALLYSSSAYAITVTKTADPAGFQSIDGCGSFCVALPMLTFDASDFPANSLITDVDVSITWFKTSGSCTMPTAGSTFNEEVNFRINGPASNQVLATSIPPTWSGNVEAGLVTTVFDQSAAAIPAGTPTSGSFLPNNGDLDTYNGQPAISTWQLFAGDSG
;
A
#
# COMPACT_ATOMS: atom_id res chain seq x y z
N MET A 1 31.43 46.94 36.56
CA MET A 1 30.47 46.62 35.49
C MET A 1 31.30 46.42 34.25
N ASP A 2 31.38 45.30 33.58
CA ASP A 2 30.72 44.00 33.68
C ASP A 2 31.68 42.99 33.02
N GLN A 3 31.41 41.72 33.29
CA GLN A 3 32.15 40.48 33.12
C GLN A 3 32.85 40.26 31.77
N GLY A 4 33.97 39.52 31.80
CA GLY A 4 34.64 39.05 30.59
C GLY A 4 35.85 38.16 30.86
N LEU A 5 35.60 37.01 31.48
CA LEU A 5 36.51 35.92 31.83
C LEU A 5 37.73 35.74 30.89
N HIS A 6 38.93 35.87 31.48
CA HIS A 6 40.19 35.42 30.89
C HIS A 6 40.27 33.89 30.84
N ARG A 7 40.60 33.38 29.64
CA ARG A 7 41.39 32.18 29.29
C ARG A 7 41.66 31.15 30.40
N ALA A 8 41.36 29.88 30.13
CA ALA A 8 42.33 28.79 30.35
C ALA A 8 41.87 27.49 29.65
N ILE A 9 42.61 27.08 28.62
CA ILE A 9 42.70 25.68 28.21
C ILE A 9 43.71 25.04 29.16
N ALA A 10 43.30 23.99 29.87
CA ALA A 10 44.19 23.06 30.54
C ALA A 10 43.87 21.63 30.07
N ALA A 11 44.87 21.02 29.45
CA ALA A 11 44.97 19.59 29.17
C ALA A 11 45.77 18.97 30.36
N ARG A 12 45.72 17.70 30.78
CA ARG A 12 45.57 16.37 30.14
C ARG A 12 45.35 15.28 31.24
N VAL A 13 45.05 14.06 30.78
CA VAL A 13 45.42 12.72 31.33
C VAL A 13 44.31 11.86 31.97
N ALA A 14 43.72 11.03 31.10
CA ALA A 14 43.43 9.59 31.19
C ALA A 14 42.84 8.97 32.48
N VAL A 15 41.56 8.64 32.38
CA VAL A 15 40.91 7.47 33.00
C VAL A 15 40.26 6.71 31.85
N SER A 16 40.47 5.39 31.73
CA SER A 16 39.91 4.57 30.66
C SER A 16 38.38 4.65 30.63
N LEU A 17 37.83 5.50 29.75
CA LEU A 17 36.44 5.47 29.36
C LEU A 17 36.34 4.71 28.05
N LEU A 18 35.56 3.64 28.08
CA LEU A 18 35.02 2.94 26.91
C LEU A 18 34.60 3.99 25.87
N GLY A 19 35.34 4.09 24.77
CA GLY A 19 35.02 5.01 23.69
C GLY A 19 33.67 4.61 23.09
N ALA A 20 32.62 5.35 23.43
CA ALA A 20 31.36 5.26 22.70
C ALA A 20 31.62 5.84 21.30
N LEU A 21 31.95 4.97 20.35
CA LEU A 21 31.75 5.28 18.94
C LEU A 21 30.26 5.57 18.79
N LEU A 22 29.92 6.85 18.63
CA LEU A 22 28.64 7.26 18.06
C LEU A 22 28.66 6.79 16.60
N TYR A 23 28.31 5.53 16.37
CA TYR A 23 27.90 5.07 15.06
C TYR A 23 26.59 5.79 14.74
N SER A 24 26.68 6.89 13.99
CA SER A 24 25.53 7.45 13.31
C SER A 24 25.11 6.46 12.22
N SER A 25 24.23 5.51 12.57
CA SER A 25 23.57 4.65 11.59
C SER A 25 22.61 5.52 10.79
N SER A 26 22.98 5.88 9.55
CA SER A 26 22.03 6.41 8.58
C SER A 26 21.00 5.33 8.28
N ALA A 27 19.73 5.57 8.63
CA ALA A 27 18.65 4.71 8.15
C ALA A 27 18.51 4.93 6.64
N TYR A 28 18.84 3.92 5.85
CA TYR A 28 18.58 3.93 4.41
C TYR A 28 17.15 3.42 4.20
N ALA A 29 16.29 4.26 3.62
CA ALA A 29 15.00 3.82 3.09
C ALA A 29 15.17 3.49 1.61
N ILE A 30 14.65 2.34 1.18
CA ILE A 30 14.58 1.92 -0.22
C ILE A 30 13.12 1.64 -0.52
N THR A 31 12.62 2.19 -1.63
CA THR A 31 11.30 1.86 -2.17
C THR A 31 11.48 0.98 -3.40
N VAL A 32 10.77 -0.14 -3.46
CA VAL A 32 10.73 -1.03 -4.62
C VAL A 32 9.28 -1.16 -5.07
N THR A 33 9.05 -0.99 -6.37
CA THR A 33 7.73 -1.21 -6.98
C THR A 33 7.76 -2.52 -7.76
N LYS A 34 6.81 -3.40 -7.48
CA LYS A 34 6.51 -4.58 -8.31
C LYS A 34 5.13 -4.46 -8.90
N THR A 35 4.97 -4.89 -10.15
CA THR A 35 3.71 -4.83 -10.88
C THR A 35 3.35 -6.23 -11.36
N ALA A 36 2.12 -6.64 -11.04
CA ALA A 36 1.52 -7.81 -11.66
C ALA A 36 0.75 -7.34 -12.91
N ASP A 37 1.07 -7.89 -14.07
CA ASP A 37 0.29 -7.70 -15.29
C ASP A 37 -0.29 -9.06 -15.69
N PRO A 38 -1.61 -9.28 -15.54
CA PRO A 38 -2.26 -10.54 -15.91
C PRO A 38 -2.33 -10.79 -17.44
N ALA A 39 -1.40 -10.23 -18.23
CA ALA A 39 -1.42 -10.19 -19.69
C ALA A 39 -2.68 -9.47 -20.22
N GLY A 40 -3.04 -8.35 -19.58
CA GLY A 40 -4.21 -7.53 -19.91
C GLY A 40 -5.30 -7.52 -18.83
N PHE A 41 -6.50 -7.05 -19.19
CA PHE A 41 -7.63 -6.97 -18.26
C PHE A 41 -8.27 -8.35 -18.03
N GLN A 42 -8.45 -8.69 -16.76
CA GLN A 42 -9.20 -9.86 -16.32
C GLN A 42 -10.63 -9.44 -15.93
N SER A 43 -11.65 -10.08 -16.53
CA SER A 43 -13.04 -9.89 -16.11
C SER A 43 -13.32 -10.63 -14.79
N ILE A 44 -14.04 -9.97 -13.89
CA ILE A 44 -14.47 -10.47 -12.59
C ILE A 44 -15.94 -10.10 -12.45
N ASP A 45 -16.80 -11.08 -12.17
CA ASP A 45 -18.27 -10.92 -12.21
C ASP A 45 -18.95 -11.99 -11.33
N GLY A 46 -19.99 -11.64 -10.57
CA GLY A 46 -20.88 -12.59 -9.88
C GLY A 46 -20.23 -13.57 -8.91
N CYS A 47 -19.05 -13.28 -8.39
CA CYS A 47 -18.22 -14.24 -7.68
C CYS A 47 -18.20 -14.03 -6.16
N GLY A 48 -18.75 -12.92 -5.67
CA GLY A 48 -18.70 -12.49 -4.28
C GLY A 48 -17.46 -11.66 -3.94
N SER A 49 -17.23 -11.48 -2.63
CA SER A 49 -16.13 -10.64 -2.14
C SER A 49 -14.78 -11.36 -2.20
N PHE A 50 -13.76 -10.68 -2.72
CA PHE A 50 -12.35 -11.10 -2.74
C PHE A 50 -12.16 -12.51 -3.33
N CYS A 51 -12.95 -12.82 -4.36
CA CYS A 51 -13.10 -14.16 -4.92
C CYS A 51 -11.97 -14.56 -5.88
N VAL A 52 -11.36 -13.59 -6.55
CA VAL A 52 -10.35 -13.78 -7.59
C VAL A 52 -9.01 -13.36 -7.05
N ALA A 53 -8.12 -14.34 -6.94
CA ALA A 53 -6.73 -14.11 -6.59
C ALA A 53 -5.96 -13.72 -7.85
N LEU A 54 -5.36 -12.53 -7.85
CA LEU A 54 -4.50 -12.05 -8.93
C LEU A 54 -3.08 -12.63 -8.79
N PRO A 55 -2.20 -12.49 -9.81
CA PRO A 55 -0.85 -13.04 -9.74
C PRO A 55 -0.08 -12.56 -8.50
N MET A 56 0.66 -13.47 -7.88
CA MET A 56 1.48 -13.16 -6.71
C MET A 56 2.68 -12.30 -7.09
N LEU A 57 3.03 -11.38 -6.20
CA LEU A 57 4.26 -10.60 -6.24
C LEU A 57 5.16 -11.03 -5.09
N THR A 58 6.33 -11.58 -5.43
CA THR A 58 7.34 -11.94 -4.43
C THR A 58 8.44 -10.90 -4.43
N PHE A 59 8.73 -10.30 -3.29
CA PHE A 59 9.93 -9.52 -3.04
C PHE A 59 11.00 -10.42 -2.41
N ASP A 60 12.22 -10.34 -2.91
CA ASP A 60 13.34 -11.21 -2.53
C ASP A 60 14.61 -10.41 -2.21
N ALA A 61 15.72 -11.13 -1.98
CA ALA A 61 16.99 -10.53 -1.59
C ALA A 61 17.64 -9.64 -2.67
N SER A 62 17.13 -9.66 -3.90
CA SER A 62 17.52 -8.72 -4.96
C SER A 62 16.78 -7.37 -4.86
N ASP A 63 15.60 -7.35 -4.25
CA ASP A 63 14.82 -6.13 -4.04
C ASP A 63 15.24 -5.41 -2.76
N PHE A 64 15.46 -6.17 -1.68
CA PHE A 64 15.78 -5.62 -0.37
C PHE A 64 16.97 -6.36 0.26
N PRO A 65 17.84 -5.64 1.01
CA PRO A 65 18.81 -6.29 1.88
C PRO A 65 18.17 -7.28 2.85
N ALA A 66 18.94 -8.29 3.25
CA ALA A 66 18.48 -9.24 4.26
C ALA A 66 18.11 -8.51 5.57
N ASN A 67 17.00 -8.95 6.19
CA ASN A 67 16.41 -8.38 7.40
C ASN A 67 15.86 -6.95 7.24
N SER A 68 15.68 -6.44 6.01
CA SER A 68 14.90 -5.23 5.81
C SER A 68 13.48 -5.40 6.34
N LEU A 69 12.99 -4.36 7.01
CA LEU A 69 11.63 -4.28 7.52
C LEU A 69 10.84 -3.28 6.69
N ILE A 70 9.56 -3.56 6.53
CA ILE A 70 8.60 -2.66 5.89
C ILE A 70 8.41 -1.44 6.78
N THR A 71 8.42 -0.26 6.17
CA THR A 71 8.10 1.01 6.85
C THR A 71 6.87 1.70 6.26
N ASP A 72 6.45 1.26 5.07
CA ASP A 72 5.35 1.84 4.31
C ASP A 72 4.90 0.87 3.21
N VAL A 73 3.61 0.92 2.85
CA VAL A 73 3.02 0.10 1.79
C VAL A 73 1.96 0.90 1.04
N ASP A 74 2.19 1.06 -0.26
CA ASP A 74 1.19 1.58 -1.20
C ASP A 74 0.69 0.48 -2.14
N VAL A 75 -0.62 0.42 -2.36
CA VAL A 75 -1.23 -0.52 -3.32
C VAL A 75 -1.91 0.23 -4.45
N SER A 76 -1.32 0.20 -5.65
CA SER A 76 -1.90 0.79 -6.85
C SER A 76 -2.68 -0.25 -7.65
N ILE A 77 -3.94 0.04 -7.99
CA ILE A 77 -4.82 -0.83 -8.76
C ILE A 77 -5.41 -0.02 -9.91
N THR A 78 -5.23 -0.50 -11.14
CA THR A 78 -5.85 0.07 -12.34
C THR A 78 -6.98 -0.83 -12.82
N TRP A 79 -8.19 -0.29 -12.89
CA TRP A 79 -9.41 -1.05 -13.15
C TRP A 79 -10.50 -0.18 -13.77
N PHE A 80 -11.55 -0.81 -14.29
CA PHE A 80 -12.80 -0.15 -14.65
C PHE A 80 -13.94 -1.11 -14.32
N LYS A 81 -15.09 -0.58 -13.94
CA LYS A 81 -16.33 -1.35 -13.84
C LYS A 81 -17.20 -0.99 -15.04
N THR A 82 -17.63 -2.03 -15.72
CA THR A 82 -18.54 -1.96 -16.86
C THR A 82 -19.67 -2.95 -16.61
N SER A 83 -20.75 -2.84 -17.37
CA SER A 83 -21.71 -3.94 -17.48
C SER A 83 -21.28 -4.87 -18.61
N GLY A 84 -21.50 -6.18 -18.48
CA GLY A 84 -20.96 -7.17 -19.43
C GLY A 84 -19.54 -7.58 -19.06
N SER A 85 -18.67 -7.84 -20.05
CA SER A 85 -17.29 -8.30 -19.82
C SER A 85 -16.25 -7.32 -20.35
N CYS A 86 -14.98 -7.53 -20.02
CA CYS A 86 -13.88 -6.70 -20.58
C CYS A 86 -13.80 -6.79 -22.11
N THR A 87 -14.25 -7.89 -22.73
CA THR A 87 -14.23 -8.07 -24.19
C THR A 87 -15.53 -7.65 -24.87
N MET A 88 -16.61 -7.51 -24.10
CA MET A 88 -17.93 -7.10 -24.60
C MET A 88 -18.64 -6.25 -23.55
N PRO A 89 -18.17 -5.00 -23.33
CA PRO A 89 -18.85 -4.06 -22.46
C PRO A 89 -20.22 -3.69 -23.06
N THR A 90 -21.20 -3.48 -22.19
CA THR A 90 -22.55 -3.06 -22.57
C THR A 90 -22.91 -1.73 -21.91
N ALA A 91 -24.03 -1.12 -22.32
CA ALA A 91 -24.53 0.14 -21.77
C ALA A 91 -25.49 -0.06 -20.57
N GLY A 92 -25.43 -1.22 -19.91
CA GLY A 92 -26.19 -1.51 -18.70
C GLY A 92 -25.64 -0.79 -17.46
N SER A 93 -26.34 -0.94 -16.33
CA SER A 93 -25.92 -0.39 -15.04
C SER A 93 -24.59 -0.98 -14.59
N THR A 94 -23.66 -0.14 -14.17
CA THR A 94 -22.33 -0.59 -13.72
C THR A 94 -22.28 -1.02 -12.27
N PHE A 95 -23.31 -0.79 -11.43
CA PHE A 95 -23.36 -1.27 -10.04
C PHE A 95 -22.02 -1.14 -9.28
N ASN A 96 -21.50 0.08 -9.20
CA ASN A 96 -20.15 0.33 -8.67
C ASN A 96 -20.00 -0.11 -7.20
N GLU A 97 -21.11 -0.23 -6.47
CA GLU A 97 -21.18 -0.75 -5.10
C GLU A 97 -20.70 -2.20 -4.93
N GLU A 98 -20.61 -2.98 -6.00
CA GLU A 98 -20.21 -4.40 -5.94
C GLU A 98 -18.69 -4.60 -5.89
N VAL A 99 -17.92 -3.57 -6.26
CA VAL A 99 -16.47 -3.65 -6.41
C VAL A 99 -15.79 -3.74 -5.05
N ASN A 100 -14.91 -4.72 -4.89
CA ASN A 100 -14.16 -4.91 -3.66
C ASN A 100 -12.72 -5.42 -3.91
N PHE A 101 -11.80 -4.99 -3.05
CA PHE A 101 -10.37 -5.31 -3.13
C PHE A 101 -9.79 -5.61 -1.74
N ARG A 102 -8.92 -6.63 -1.66
CA ARG A 102 -8.18 -6.99 -0.45
C ARG A 102 -6.76 -7.37 -0.83
N ILE A 103 -5.78 -6.86 -0.10
CA ILE A 103 -4.39 -7.30 -0.23
C ILE A 103 -4.06 -8.33 0.85
N ASN A 104 -3.41 -9.42 0.46
CA ASN A 104 -2.79 -10.36 1.38
C ASN A 104 -1.28 -10.12 1.38
N GLY A 105 -0.72 -9.85 2.54
CA GLY A 105 0.71 -9.65 2.77
C GLY A 105 1.31 -10.71 3.70
N PRO A 106 2.55 -10.50 4.19
CA PRO A 106 3.29 -11.50 4.96
C PRO A 106 2.67 -11.91 6.29
N ALA A 107 1.85 -11.06 6.92
CA ALA A 107 1.31 -11.30 8.27
C ALA A 107 -0.22 -11.32 8.35
N SER A 108 -0.88 -10.62 7.43
CA SER A 108 -2.31 -10.34 7.50
C SER A 108 -2.87 -10.01 6.13
N ASN A 109 -4.20 -9.98 6.04
CA ASN A 109 -4.89 -9.39 4.92
C ASN A 109 -5.50 -8.05 5.33
N GLN A 110 -5.52 -7.10 4.39
CA GLN A 110 -6.09 -5.77 4.58
C GLN A 110 -7.12 -5.49 3.49
N VAL A 111 -8.31 -5.08 3.92
CA VAL A 111 -9.40 -4.68 3.02
C VAL A 111 -9.11 -3.28 2.51
N LEU A 112 -9.01 -3.14 1.19
CA LEU A 112 -8.77 -1.86 0.53
C LEU A 112 -10.10 -1.22 0.13
N ALA A 113 -11.03 -2.05 -0.34
CA ALA A 113 -12.40 -1.66 -0.65
C ALA A 113 -13.36 -2.82 -0.36
N THR A 114 -14.57 -2.50 0.08
CA THR A 114 -15.61 -3.48 0.45
C THR A 114 -16.90 -3.17 -0.31
N SER A 115 -17.73 -4.18 -0.56
CA SER A 115 -19.09 -4.00 -1.07
C SER A 115 -20.14 -3.89 0.05
N ILE A 116 -19.76 -4.16 1.31
CA ILE A 116 -20.66 -4.08 2.48
C ILE A 116 -19.92 -3.48 3.70
N PRO A 117 -20.29 -2.26 4.16
CA PRO A 117 -20.97 -1.24 3.36
C PRO A 117 -20.13 -0.89 2.13
N PRO A 118 -20.75 -0.47 1.01
CA PRO A 118 -20.00 -0.32 -0.23
C PRO A 118 -19.06 0.90 -0.20
N THR A 119 -17.84 0.72 -0.71
CA THR A 119 -16.87 1.80 -0.92
C THR A 119 -17.38 2.79 -1.97
N TRP A 120 -17.80 2.28 -3.12
CA TRP A 120 -18.31 3.09 -4.23
C TRP A 120 -19.83 2.96 -4.35
N SER A 121 -20.43 3.79 -5.18
CA SER A 121 -21.86 3.74 -5.43
C SER A 121 -22.25 4.21 -6.82
N GLY A 122 -23.45 3.81 -7.23
CA GLY A 122 -24.11 4.32 -8.41
C GLY A 122 -23.81 3.51 -9.66
N ASN A 123 -24.51 3.88 -10.73
CA ASN A 123 -24.58 3.10 -11.98
C ASN A 123 -23.94 3.80 -13.18
N VAL A 124 -23.10 4.81 -12.90
CA VAL A 124 -22.40 5.57 -13.93
C VAL A 124 -21.03 4.93 -14.17
N GLU A 125 -20.72 4.68 -15.44
CA GLU A 125 -19.41 4.22 -15.87
C GLU A 125 -18.36 5.31 -15.64
N ALA A 126 -17.32 4.97 -14.87
CA ALA A 126 -16.19 5.86 -14.58
C ALA A 126 -15.08 5.82 -15.65
N GLY A 127 -15.13 4.83 -16.55
CA GLY A 127 -14.00 4.48 -17.41
C GLY A 127 -12.84 3.87 -16.62
N LEU A 128 -11.64 3.92 -17.21
CA LEU A 128 -10.43 3.41 -16.58
C LEU A 128 -9.95 4.33 -15.45
N VAL A 129 -9.85 3.78 -14.25
CA VAL A 129 -9.38 4.49 -13.06
C VAL A 129 -8.16 3.80 -12.44
N THR A 130 -7.32 4.58 -11.79
CA THR A 130 -6.20 4.09 -10.98
C THR A 130 -6.36 4.57 -9.55
N THR A 131 -6.62 3.64 -8.64
CA THR A 131 -6.74 3.89 -7.21
C THR A 131 -5.45 3.48 -6.51
N VAL A 132 -4.84 4.41 -5.78
CA VAL A 132 -3.69 4.15 -4.91
C VAL A 132 -4.18 4.11 -3.48
N PHE A 133 -4.05 2.98 -2.81
CA PHE A 133 -4.33 2.85 -1.39
C PHE A 133 -3.06 3.09 -0.59
N ASP A 134 -3.10 4.09 0.28
CA ASP A 134 -1.99 4.62 1.08
C ASP A 134 -2.55 5.00 2.46
N GLN A 135 -1.90 4.56 3.53
CA GLN A 135 -2.37 4.80 4.91
C GLN A 135 -2.29 6.28 5.33
N SER A 136 -1.52 7.08 4.62
CA SER A 136 -1.35 8.52 4.84
C SER A 136 -2.34 9.38 4.04
N ALA A 137 -3.13 8.79 3.15
CA ALA A 137 -4.12 9.50 2.35
C ALA A 137 -5.21 10.16 3.22
N ALA A 138 -5.92 11.14 2.67
CA ALA A 138 -6.84 11.97 3.45
C ALA A 138 -8.21 11.31 3.72
N ALA A 139 -8.68 10.45 2.82
CA ALA A 139 -10.04 9.93 2.86
C ALA A 139 -10.16 8.57 2.15
N ILE A 140 -11.14 7.77 2.57
CA ILE A 140 -11.57 6.58 1.83
C ILE A 140 -12.20 6.98 0.48
N PRO A 141 -12.15 6.12 -0.55
CA PRO A 141 -12.88 6.37 -1.78
C PRO A 141 -14.39 6.37 -1.52
N ALA A 142 -15.15 7.15 -2.29
CA ALA A 142 -16.60 7.23 -2.19
C ALA A 142 -17.25 7.64 -3.52
N GLY A 143 -18.54 7.33 -3.69
CA GLY A 143 -19.32 7.72 -4.87
C GLY A 143 -18.94 6.92 -6.12
N THR A 144 -19.07 7.53 -7.30
CA THR A 144 -18.60 6.94 -8.55
C THR A 144 -17.06 6.82 -8.52
N PRO A 145 -16.47 5.70 -8.97
CA PRO A 145 -15.02 5.52 -8.97
C PRO A 145 -14.28 6.66 -9.67
N THR A 146 -13.16 7.08 -9.09
CA THR A 146 -12.26 8.09 -9.66
C THR A 146 -10.81 7.72 -9.36
N SER A 147 -9.88 8.16 -10.22
CA SER A 147 -8.45 7.99 -9.96
C SER A 147 -7.98 8.90 -8.82
N GLY A 148 -7.07 8.41 -7.98
CA GLY A 148 -6.53 9.18 -6.87
C GLY A 148 -5.86 8.31 -5.81
N SER A 149 -5.35 8.97 -4.76
CA SER A 149 -4.84 8.32 -3.56
C SER A 149 -5.89 8.35 -2.46
N PHE A 150 -6.12 7.21 -1.82
CA PHE A 150 -7.20 7.00 -0.87
C PHE A 150 -6.73 6.16 0.32
N LEU A 151 -7.40 6.34 1.46
CA LEU A 151 -7.26 5.45 2.60
C LEU A 151 -7.90 4.09 2.29
N PRO A 152 -7.37 2.98 2.82
CA PRO A 152 -8.08 1.71 2.80
C PRO A 152 -9.46 1.83 3.46
N ASN A 153 -10.50 1.30 2.81
CA ASN A 153 -11.84 1.25 3.39
C ASN A 153 -12.02 -0.07 4.17
N ASN A 154 -11.91 0.02 5.50
CA ASN A 154 -12.00 -1.10 6.46
C ASN A 154 -10.74 -1.99 6.57
N GLY A 155 -9.57 -1.46 6.20
CA GLY A 155 -8.26 -2.06 6.44
C GLY A 155 -7.27 -1.04 7.00
N ASP A 156 -6.06 -1.51 7.30
CA ASP A 156 -4.96 -0.70 7.83
C ASP A 156 -3.63 -1.22 7.27
N LEU A 157 -3.03 -0.47 6.34
CA LEU A 157 -1.77 -0.86 5.70
C LEU A 157 -0.56 -0.72 6.65
N ASP A 158 -0.66 0.11 7.71
CA ASP A 158 0.41 0.24 8.70
C ASP A 158 0.62 -1.04 9.51
N THR A 159 -0.33 -1.98 9.47
CA THR A 159 -0.18 -3.32 10.08
C THR A 159 0.99 -4.12 9.50
N TYR A 160 1.47 -3.75 8.31
CA TYR A 160 2.64 -4.34 7.69
C TYR A 160 3.96 -3.71 8.17
N ASN A 161 3.93 -2.56 8.84
CA ASN A 161 5.14 -1.90 9.34
C ASN A 161 5.85 -2.77 10.37
N GLY A 162 7.17 -2.91 10.22
CA GLY A 162 8.00 -3.79 11.03
C GLY A 162 7.99 -5.26 10.61
N GLN A 163 7.21 -5.66 9.59
CA GLN A 163 7.25 -7.02 9.03
C GLN A 163 8.43 -7.18 8.04
N PRO A 164 8.89 -8.41 7.75
CA PRO A 164 9.95 -8.64 6.76
C PRO A 164 9.57 -8.13 5.37
N ALA A 165 10.45 -7.33 4.75
CA ALA A 165 10.24 -6.81 3.39
C ALA A 165 10.37 -7.90 2.32
N ILE A 166 11.25 -8.89 2.54
CA ILE A 166 11.31 -10.11 1.74
C ILE A 166 10.07 -10.96 2.06
N SER A 167 9.10 -10.96 1.15
CA SER A 167 7.74 -11.42 1.40
C SER A 167 6.98 -11.69 0.10
N THR A 168 5.86 -12.38 0.19
CA THR A 168 4.95 -12.59 -0.95
C THR A 168 3.61 -11.90 -0.70
N TRP A 169 3.11 -11.25 -1.74
CA TRP A 169 1.90 -10.44 -1.74
C TRP A 169 0.93 -10.94 -2.80
N GLN A 170 -0.36 -10.81 -2.52
CA GLN A 170 -1.40 -11.19 -3.47
C GLN A 170 -2.63 -10.31 -3.32
N LEU A 171 -3.00 -9.64 -4.41
CA LEU A 171 -4.24 -8.88 -4.49
C LEU A 171 -5.41 -9.82 -4.78
N PHE A 172 -6.51 -9.63 -4.07
CA PHE A 172 -7.79 -10.26 -4.31
C PHE A 172 -8.78 -9.21 -4.73
N ALA A 173 -9.48 -9.48 -5.83
CA ALA A 173 -10.55 -8.65 -6.34
C ALA A 173 -11.86 -9.44 -6.33
N GLY A 174 -12.99 -8.73 -6.28
CA GLY A 174 -14.30 -9.36 -6.28
C GLY A 174 -15.38 -8.45 -6.80
N ASP A 175 -16.50 -9.10 -7.10
CA ASP A 175 -17.72 -8.53 -7.63
C ASP A 175 -18.90 -9.26 -6.97
N SER A 176 -19.68 -8.55 -6.16
CA SER A 176 -20.69 -9.16 -5.29
C SER A 176 -22.11 -9.23 -5.85
N GLY A 177 -22.32 -8.91 -7.13
CA GLY A 177 -23.61 -9.03 -7.83
C GLY A 177 -23.52 -9.86 -9.09
#